data_AF-A0A1H5HIY6-F1
#
_entry.id   AF-A0A1H5HIY6-F1
#
_cell.length_a   1.000
_cell.length_b   1.000
_cell.length_c   1.000
_cell.angle_alpha   90.00
_cell.angle_beta   90.00
_cell.angle_gamma   90.00
#
_symmetry.space_group_name_H-M   'P 1'
#
loop_
_entity.id
_entity.type
_entity.pdbx_description
1 polymer ?
#
loop_
_entity_poly.entity_id
_entity_poly.type
_entity_poly.pdbx_seq_one_letter_code
_entity_poly.pdbx_strand_id
1 'polypeptide(L)'
;MADEAPVERRLAAILAGDVVGYSGLMGVDEVGTLRALKAIRRELADPAIAAHHGRVVKTTGDGILIEFGSVVDAVACAVTIQDGMVVRNAGVPEDKRIVFRIGINIGDIIIDEADIHGDGVNVAARLEGLAQPGGICVSRKVRDEVRDKLDVTFEDMGEQSLKNIARPVRAYRVSLVPAQSSGDGGPLQRPALPLPDKPSLAVLPFHNLSGDSDQEYFADGMVEEIITALSRFRQLFVIARNSSFTYKGRAVDVKQIGRELGVRYVLEGSVRKSGNRVRIIGQLIDASTGAHLWADRFDGELDDVFELQDQMTASVVGAITPRLEQAEIERARIKPTENLNAYDLYLRALPHYYAFTRTGNDEALGLLRRAIKLDPDYAVAKAFAAYCILQRANQGYTESQSQTEIDESIRLAREALDAGRDDPRVLPLAGTVLAVLAQDWETAIIALDRALSLNSNSAQVWRMSGWVRVSAGDLRTGAEHLSHAIHLSPRDPDITRALTGLGLANMMAGDYDEALKFGRQALQEMPRNVIAHRVVAASLALLGRTEEARKAMRALLAVAPNSTMSYMRKYIPYRDAEFVERYLRGLREAGLPE
;
A
#
# COMPACT_ATOMS: atom_id res chain seq x y z
N MET A 1 55.50 27.97 23.33
CA MET A 1 54.23 28.21 22.63
C MET A 1 53.82 26.87 22.08
N ALA A 2 52.93 26.18 22.80
CA ALA A 2 52.51 24.83 22.46
C ALA A 2 51.57 24.90 21.24
N ASP A 3 51.80 24.01 20.28
CA ASP A 3 50.96 23.73 19.12
C ASP A 3 49.49 23.55 19.56
N GLU A 4 48.60 24.46 19.16
CA GLU A 4 47.16 24.20 19.19
C GLU A 4 46.85 23.23 18.05
N ALA A 5 46.47 21.99 18.40
CA ALA A 5 46.02 21.00 17.44
C ALA A 5 44.88 21.57 16.58
N PRO A 6 44.84 21.28 15.26
CA PRO A 6 43.83 21.83 14.37
C PRO A 6 42.44 21.37 14.82
N VAL A 7 41.56 22.34 15.10
CA VAL A 7 40.17 22.10 15.50
C VAL A 7 39.42 21.44 14.34
N GLU A 8 39.10 20.15 14.48
CA GLU A 8 38.38 19.39 13.46
C GLU A 8 36.89 19.76 13.49
N ARG A 9 36.41 20.38 12.40
CA ARG A 9 35.00 20.72 12.20
C ARG A 9 34.39 19.85 11.12
N ARG A 10 33.26 19.21 11.43
CA ARG A 10 32.49 18.44 10.45
C ARG A 10 31.00 18.53 10.69
N LEU A 11 30.22 18.29 9.63
CA LEU A 11 28.78 18.17 9.69
C LEU A 11 28.41 16.77 10.20
N ALA A 12 27.58 16.69 11.24
CA ALA A 12 27.11 15.41 11.79
C ALA A 12 25.63 15.47 12.17
N ALA A 13 24.99 14.30 12.24
CA ALA A 13 23.67 14.15 12.83
C ALA A 13 23.84 13.84 14.33
N ILE A 14 23.14 14.59 15.16
CA ILE A 14 23.29 14.58 16.61
C ILE A 14 21.95 14.20 17.23
N LEU A 15 21.95 13.16 18.04
CA LEU A 15 20.81 12.68 18.81
C LEU A 15 21.08 12.94 20.29
N ALA A 16 20.22 13.74 20.91
CA ALA A 16 20.17 13.93 22.36
C ALA A 16 18.94 13.20 22.91
N GLY A 17 19.11 12.41 23.96
CA GLY A 17 18.01 11.71 24.64
C GLY A 17 18.08 11.87 26.15
N ASP A 18 16.92 11.93 26.81
CA ASP A 18 16.81 12.08 28.27
C ASP A 18 15.62 11.30 28.85
N VAL A 19 15.67 10.92 30.13
CA VAL A 19 14.61 10.18 30.82
C VAL A 19 13.62 11.13 31.50
N VAL A 20 12.35 11.01 31.13
CA VAL A 20 11.28 11.83 31.71
C VAL A 20 11.13 11.54 33.20
N GLY A 21 11.25 12.58 34.03
CA GLY A 21 10.98 12.49 35.47
C GLY A 21 12.03 11.68 36.25
N TYR A 22 13.25 11.53 35.72
CA TYR A 22 14.31 10.71 36.31
C TYR A 22 14.56 11.00 37.80
N SER A 23 14.61 12.27 38.22
CA SER A 23 14.79 12.62 39.64
C SER A 23 13.67 12.09 40.53
N GLY A 24 12.43 11.99 40.01
CA GLY A 24 11.29 11.41 40.72
C GLY A 24 11.41 9.89 40.83
N LEU A 25 11.79 9.21 39.74
CA LEU A 25 12.02 7.75 39.74
C LEU A 25 13.14 7.36 40.71
N MET A 26 14.24 8.13 40.71
CA MET A 26 15.36 7.95 41.64
C MET A 26 14.96 8.19 43.10
N GLY A 27 14.02 9.11 43.37
CA GLY A 27 13.49 9.35 44.71
C GLY A 27 12.59 8.23 45.25
N VAL A 28 11.96 7.46 44.37
CA VAL A 28 11.06 6.33 44.73
C VAL A 28 11.83 5.02 44.89
N ASP A 29 12.75 4.71 43.96
CA ASP A 29 13.59 3.51 44.01
C ASP A 29 14.90 3.74 43.24
N GLU A 30 15.91 4.27 43.94
CA GLU A 30 17.23 4.59 43.38
C GLU A 30 17.92 3.37 42.77
N VAL A 31 17.95 2.24 43.48
CA VAL A 31 18.66 1.03 43.05
C VAL A 31 17.91 0.34 41.91
N GLY A 32 16.58 0.28 41.98
CA GLY A 32 15.73 -0.30 40.94
C GLY A 32 15.79 0.50 39.64
N THR A 33 15.70 1.84 39.72
CA THR A 33 15.74 2.73 38.56
C THR A 33 17.10 2.65 37.85
N LEU A 34 18.21 2.69 38.59
CA LEU A 34 19.54 2.55 38.00
C LEU A 34 19.76 1.18 37.35
N ARG A 35 19.24 0.10 37.95
CA ARG A 35 19.31 -1.25 37.36
C ARG A 35 18.49 -1.35 36.09
N ALA A 36 17.28 -0.80 36.09
CA ALA A 36 16.39 -0.79 34.92
C ALA A 36 17.00 0.02 33.77
N LEU A 37 17.58 1.19 34.05
CA LEU A 37 18.24 2.02 33.04
C LEU A 37 19.48 1.31 32.44
N LYS A 38 20.29 0.64 33.26
CA LYS A 38 21.41 -0.17 32.76
C LYS A 38 20.96 -1.34 31.88
N ALA A 39 19.87 -2.01 32.24
CA ALA A 39 19.31 -3.10 31.44
C ALA A 39 18.78 -2.59 30.10
N ILE A 40 18.07 -1.45 30.09
CA ILE A 40 17.60 -0.78 28.86
C ILE A 40 18.78 -0.44 27.94
N ARG A 41 19.87 0.11 28.50
CA ARG A 41 21.05 0.42 27.69
C ARG A 41 21.66 -0.81 27.06
N ARG A 42 21.90 -1.86 27.86
CA ARG A 42 22.56 -3.08 27.39
C ARG A 42 21.71 -3.86 26.38
N GLU A 43 20.40 -3.91 26.57
CA GLU A 43 19.51 -4.82 25.84
C GLU A 43 18.80 -4.14 24.66
N LEU A 44 18.66 -2.81 24.68
CA LEU A 44 17.91 -2.06 23.67
C LEU A 44 18.73 -0.91 23.06
N ALA A 45 19.19 0.04 23.88
CA ALA A 45 19.78 1.27 23.34
C ALA A 45 21.15 1.03 22.66
N ASP A 46 22.10 0.39 23.34
CA ASP A 46 23.44 0.16 22.79
C ASP A 46 23.41 -0.75 21.54
N PRO A 47 22.61 -1.84 21.49
CA PRO A 47 22.41 -2.61 20.26
C PRO A 47 21.79 -1.82 19.11
N ALA A 48 20.77 -0.99 19.38
CA ALA A 48 20.15 -0.14 18.36
C ALA A 48 21.15 0.92 17.83
N ILE A 49 21.95 1.51 18.71
CA ILE A 49 22.98 2.48 18.33
C ILE A 49 24.02 1.82 17.42
N ALA A 50 24.51 0.64 17.79
CA ALA A 50 25.48 -0.11 16.99
C ALA A 50 24.91 -0.54 15.63
N ALA A 51 23.67 -1.04 15.59
CA ALA A 51 22.99 -1.46 14.36
C ALA A 51 22.77 -0.31 13.36
N HIS A 52 22.71 0.92 13.86
CA HIS A 52 22.58 2.15 13.07
C HIS A 52 23.85 2.99 13.08
N HIS A 53 25.03 2.38 13.25
CA HIS A 53 26.34 3.04 13.10
C HIS A 53 26.52 4.32 13.94
N GLY A 54 25.84 4.42 15.08
CA GLY A 54 25.96 5.54 16.00
C GLY A 54 27.15 5.39 16.94
N ARG A 55 27.75 6.52 17.33
CA ARG A 55 28.81 6.61 18.34
C ARG A 55 28.29 7.36 19.55
N VAL A 56 28.25 6.70 20.71
CA VAL A 56 27.93 7.37 21.99
C VAL A 56 29.08 8.31 22.33
N VAL A 57 28.78 9.60 22.40
CA VAL A 57 29.78 10.63 22.73
C VAL A 57 29.90 10.78 24.25
N LYS A 58 28.76 10.92 24.93
CA LYS A 58 28.72 10.97 26.39
C LYS A 58 27.39 10.52 26.96
N THR A 59 27.42 10.13 28.23
CA THR A 59 26.24 9.89 29.05
C THR A 59 26.36 10.75 30.31
N THR A 60 25.35 11.55 30.59
CA THR A 60 25.33 12.44 31.75
C THR A 60 24.10 12.10 32.59
N GLY A 61 24.27 11.19 33.55
CA GLY A 61 23.15 10.70 34.36
C GLY A 61 22.14 9.92 33.52
N ASP A 62 20.96 10.51 33.35
CA ASP A 62 19.83 10.12 32.51
C ASP A 62 19.95 10.53 31.04
N GLY A 63 20.76 11.54 30.75
CA GLY A 63 20.99 12.05 29.40
C GLY A 63 22.01 11.24 28.60
N ILE A 64 21.76 11.08 27.30
CA ILE A 64 22.68 10.47 26.34
C ILE A 64 22.86 11.37 25.11
N LEU A 65 24.10 11.49 24.64
CA LEU A 65 24.44 12.20 23.41
C LEU A 65 25.14 11.25 22.44
N ILE A 66 24.63 11.19 21.22
CA ILE A 66 25.05 10.23 20.20
C ILE A 66 25.29 10.97 18.89
N GLU A 67 26.40 10.64 18.25
CA GLU A 67 26.78 11.13 16.93
C GLU A 67 26.53 10.06 15.87
N PHE A 68 25.98 10.47 14.73
CA PHE A 68 25.80 9.63 13.56
C PHE A 68 26.41 10.30 12.32
N GLY A 69 27.05 9.48 11.48
CA GLY A 69 27.49 9.90 10.14
C GLY A 69 26.34 10.03 9.13
N SER A 70 25.17 9.47 9.45
CA SER A 70 23.95 9.47 8.64
C SER A 70 22.77 9.96 9.47
N VAL A 71 22.04 10.95 8.98
CA VAL A 71 20.80 11.42 9.65
C VAL A 71 19.66 10.40 9.55
N VAL A 72 19.65 9.59 8.49
CA VAL A 72 18.69 8.48 8.34
C VAL A 72 18.91 7.49 9.47
N ASP A 73 20.16 7.14 9.73
CA ASP A 73 20.53 6.21 10.80
C ASP A 73 20.18 6.78 12.18
N ALA A 74 20.39 8.08 12.39
CA ALA A 74 19.99 8.75 13.63
C ALA A 74 18.48 8.67 13.89
N VAL A 75 17.65 8.93 12.87
CA VAL A 75 16.18 8.87 13.00
C VAL A 75 15.71 7.42 13.14
N ALA A 76 16.24 6.48 12.36
CA ALA A 76 15.91 5.06 12.47
C ALA A 76 16.27 4.49 13.86
N CYS A 77 17.44 4.84 14.39
CA CYS A 77 17.86 4.47 15.74
C CYS A 77 16.90 4.99 16.80
N ALA A 78 16.52 6.26 16.70
CA ALA A 78 15.58 6.87 17.64
C ALA A 78 14.20 6.19 17.62
N VAL A 79 13.70 5.82 16.44
CA VAL A 79 12.45 5.08 16.27
C VAL A 79 12.54 3.70 16.93
N THR A 80 13.58 2.93 16.63
CA THR A 80 13.83 1.62 17.23
C THR A 80 13.88 1.68 18.76
N ILE A 81 14.53 2.71 19.33
CA ILE A 81 14.59 2.91 20.77
C ILE A 81 13.20 3.19 21.35
N GLN A 82 12.41 4.08 20.74
CA GLN A 82 11.08 4.42 21.27
C GLN A 82 10.08 3.26 21.14
N ASP A 83 10.07 2.53 20.02
CA ASP A 83 9.22 1.34 19.84
C ASP A 83 9.56 0.24 20.83
N GLY A 84 10.86 -0.02 21.04
CA GLY A 84 11.32 -0.99 22.03
C GLY A 84 10.91 -0.61 23.46
N MET A 85 10.88 0.67 23.77
CA MET A 85 10.44 1.17 25.08
C MET A 85 8.92 1.04 25.28
N VAL A 86 8.10 1.18 24.24
CA VAL A 86 6.66 0.91 24.31
C VAL A 86 6.40 -0.54 24.70
N VAL A 87 7.05 -1.49 24.03
CA VAL A 87 6.92 -2.92 24.33
C VAL A 87 7.38 -3.24 25.75
N ARG A 88 8.53 -2.69 26.17
CA ARG A 88 9.10 -2.94 27.50
C ARG A 88 8.26 -2.38 28.63
N ASN A 89 7.57 -1.25 28.41
CA ASN A 89 6.72 -0.61 29.41
C ASN A 89 5.29 -1.17 29.49
N ALA A 90 4.87 -2.04 28.56
CA ALA A 90 3.49 -2.55 28.48
C ALA A 90 3.01 -3.26 29.76
N GLY A 91 3.92 -3.91 30.50
CA GLY A 91 3.64 -4.61 31.76
C GLY A 91 4.17 -3.92 33.02
N VAL A 92 4.71 -2.70 32.91
CA VAL A 92 5.34 -1.97 34.04
C VAL A 92 4.35 -0.95 34.61
N PRO A 93 4.18 -0.88 35.96
CA PRO A 93 3.40 0.16 36.62
C PRO A 93 3.84 1.57 36.20
N GLU A 94 2.89 2.48 36.01
CA GLU A 94 3.13 3.82 35.45
C GLU A 94 4.18 4.63 36.23
N ASP A 95 4.18 4.51 37.55
CA ASP A 95 5.12 5.14 38.48
C ASP A 95 6.55 4.58 38.42
N LYS A 96 6.77 3.50 37.64
CA LYS A 96 8.07 2.85 37.45
C LYS A 96 8.53 2.79 35.98
N ARG A 97 7.75 3.38 35.06
CA ARG A 97 8.09 3.39 33.64
C ARG A 97 9.26 4.33 33.37
N ILE A 98 10.24 3.86 32.63
CA ILE A 98 11.30 4.69 32.06
C ILE A 98 10.82 5.12 30.68
N VAL A 99 10.78 6.42 30.41
CA VAL A 99 10.31 6.99 29.14
C VAL A 99 11.34 7.99 28.64
N PHE A 100 11.77 7.86 27.38
CA PHE A 100 12.74 8.80 26.80
C PHE A 100 12.06 9.93 26.04
N ARG A 101 12.72 11.09 26.05
CA ARG A 101 12.55 12.14 25.04
C ARG A 101 13.77 12.15 24.14
N ILE A 102 13.58 12.40 22.86
CA ILE A 102 14.68 12.41 21.89
C ILE A 102 14.59 13.65 21.00
N GLY A 103 15.73 14.32 20.79
CA GLY A 103 15.91 15.44 19.90
C GLY A 103 17.00 15.16 18.87
N ILE A 104 16.73 15.44 17.59
CA ILE A 104 17.69 15.19 16.50
C ILE A 104 17.91 16.46 15.67
N ASN A 105 19.18 16.78 15.42
CA ASN A 105 19.55 17.88 14.54
C ASN A 105 20.78 17.53 13.67
N ILE A 106 20.87 18.15 12.49
CA ILE A 106 22.10 18.18 11.68
C ILE A 106 22.75 19.55 11.86
N GLY A 107 24.03 19.56 12.26
CA GLY A 107 24.79 20.80 12.40
C GLY A 107 26.29 20.56 12.47
N ASP A 108 27.04 21.65 12.32
CA ASP A 108 28.49 21.62 12.47
C ASP A 108 28.84 21.35 13.92
N ILE A 109 29.77 20.41 14.11
CA ILE A 109 30.35 20.07 15.40
C ILE A 109 31.85 20.32 15.37
N ILE A 110 32.37 20.71 16.54
CA ILE A 110 33.78 20.76 16.87
C ILE A 110 34.05 19.51 17.71
N ILE A 111 34.99 18.68 17.25
CA ILE A 111 35.42 17.51 17.99
C ILE A 111 36.54 17.93 18.93
N ASP A 112 36.38 17.64 20.22
CA ASP A 112 37.43 17.84 21.24
C ASP A 112 37.67 16.49 21.94
N GLU A 113 38.77 15.84 21.57
CA GLU A 113 39.12 14.46 21.97
C GLU A 113 37.97 13.45 21.77
N ALA A 114 37.19 13.19 22.81
CA ALA A 114 36.07 12.25 22.83
C ALA A 114 34.70 12.94 22.95
N ASP A 115 34.62 14.26 23.07
CA ASP A 115 33.38 15.05 23.17
C ASP A 115 33.09 15.83 21.89
N ILE A 116 31.84 16.32 21.77
CA ILE A 116 31.41 17.19 20.67
C ILE A 116 30.80 18.49 21.20
N HIS A 117 31.20 19.60 20.61
CA HIS A 117 30.70 20.94 20.94
C HIS A 117 30.20 21.66 19.69
N GLY A 118 29.22 22.55 19.86
CA GLY A 118 28.74 23.41 18.77
C GLY A 118 27.25 23.69 18.82
N ASP A 119 26.82 24.63 17.98
CA ASP A 119 25.42 25.03 17.88
C ASP A 119 24.51 23.86 17.50
N GLY A 120 25.02 22.91 16.70
CA GLY A 120 24.29 21.70 16.32
C GLY A 120 23.87 20.85 17.53
N VAL A 121 24.74 20.74 18.54
CA VAL A 121 24.52 19.97 19.77
C VAL A 121 23.51 20.66 20.66
N ASN A 122 23.64 21.99 20.79
CA ASN A 122 22.70 22.81 21.55
C ASN A 122 21.29 22.74 20.95
N VAL A 123 21.15 22.78 19.63
CA VAL A 123 19.84 22.64 18.97
C VAL A 123 19.24 21.25 19.22
N ALA A 124 20.02 20.17 19.12
CA ALA A 124 19.52 18.80 19.38
C ALA A 124 19.00 18.65 20.81
N ALA A 125 19.75 19.11 21.81
CA ALA A 125 19.33 19.07 23.21
C ALA A 125 18.09 19.93 23.49
N ARG A 126 17.90 21.05 22.78
CA ARG A 126 16.69 21.87 22.92
C ARG A 126 15.48 21.27 22.22
N LEU A 127 15.68 20.57 21.12
CA LEU A 127 14.62 19.80 20.46
C LEU A 127 14.18 18.62 21.33
N GLU A 128 15.11 17.95 22.03
CA GLU A 128 14.79 16.91 23.01
C GLU A 128 13.83 17.44 24.08
N GLY A 129 14.14 18.59 24.67
CA GLY A 129 13.26 19.21 25.68
C GLY A 129 11.87 19.63 25.15
N LEU A 130 11.68 19.75 23.83
CA LEU A 130 10.38 20.02 23.19
C LEU A 130 9.60 18.73 22.88
N ALA A 131 10.24 17.56 22.92
CA ALA A 131 9.58 16.30 22.67
C ALA A 131 8.61 15.95 23.80
N GLN A 132 7.46 15.37 23.44
CA GLN A 132 6.55 14.76 24.41
C GLN A 132 7.21 13.50 25.01
N PRO A 133 6.81 13.05 26.21
CA PRO A 133 7.28 11.77 26.75
C PRO A 133 7.08 10.62 25.74
N GLY A 134 8.15 9.91 25.40
CA GLY A 134 8.13 8.85 24.39
C GLY A 134 8.20 9.36 22.94
N GLY A 135 8.41 10.66 22.74
CA GLY A 135 8.43 11.30 21.43
C GLY A 135 9.84 11.58 20.88
N ILE A 136 9.89 11.85 19.58
CA ILE A 136 11.09 12.40 18.90
C ILE A 136 10.75 13.75 18.29
N CYS A 137 11.61 14.74 18.49
CA CYS A 137 11.57 16.03 17.82
C CYS A 137 12.80 16.24 16.94
N VAL A 138 12.59 16.75 15.74
CA VAL A 138 13.66 16.97 14.75
C VAL A 138 13.64 18.37 14.16
N SER A 139 14.79 18.84 13.68
CA SER A 139 14.85 20.11 12.94
C SER A 139 14.37 19.95 11.50
N ARG A 140 14.01 21.06 10.83
CA ARG A 140 13.70 21.07 9.39
C ARG A 140 14.74 20.34 8.54
N LYS A 141 16.03 20.54 8.82
CA LYS A 141 17.13 19.93 8.06
C LYS A 141 17.08 18.41 8.12
N VAL A 142 16.78 17.85 9.30
CA VAL A 142 16.61 16.41 9.49
C VAL A 142 15.39 15.92 8.72
N ARG A 143 14.24 16.61 8.84
CA ARG A 143 13.01 16.24 8.13
C ARG A 143 13.22 16.21 6.62
N ASP A 144 13.87 17.23 6.07
CA ASP A 144 14.06 17.36 4.62
C ASP A 144 14.96 16.25 4.05
N GLU A 145 15.96 15.80 4.82
CA GLU A 145 16.90 14.76 4.40
C GLU A 145 16.35 13.33 4.58
N VAL A 146 15.38 13.15 5.47
CA VAL A 146 14.84 11.83 5.86
C VAL A 146 13.48 11.51 5.24
N ARG A 147 12.69 12.53 4.85
CA ARG A 147 11.29 12.40 4.39
C ARG A 147 11.04 11.31 3.34
N ASP A 148 11.98 11.10 2.41
CA ASP A 148 11.81 10.16 1.29
C ASP A 148 12.58 8.83 1.51
N LYS A 149 13.20 8.65 2.69
CA LYS A 149 14.12 7.54 2.99
C LYS A 149 13.66 6.64 4.15
N LEU A 150 12.78 7.13 5.03
CA LEU A 150 12.17 6.35 6.11
C LEU A 150 10.66 6.51 6.10
N ASP A 151 9.94 5.44 6.42
CA ASP A 151 8.48 5.41 6.56
C ASP A 151 8.03 6.00 7.90
N VAL A 152 8.31 7.30 8.09
CA VAL A 152 7.96 8.07 9.30
C VAL A 152 7.21 9.35 8.92
N THR A 153 6.18 9.70 9.68
CA THR A 153 5.42 10.94 9.43
C THR A 153 5.92 12.07 10.33
N PHE A 154 6.01 13.27 9.75
CA PHE A 154 6.48 14.48 10.44
C PHE A 154 5.31 15.46 10.62
N GLU A 155 5.00 15.79 11.87
CA GLU A 155 4.04 16.84 12.23
C GLU A 155 4.79 18.16 12.41
N ASP A 156 4.40 19.21 11.70
CA ASP A 156 5.05 20.53 11.76
C ASP A 156 4.65 21.27 13.04
N MET A 157 5.64 21.57 13.89
CA MET A 157 5.45 22.32 15.14
C MET A 157 5.65 23.83 14.96
N GLY A 158 5.85 24.30 13.73
CA GLY A 158 6.12 25.71 13.44
C GLY A 158 7.51 26.16 13.92
N GLU A 159 7.73 27.47 13.90
CA GLU A 159 9.00 28.06 14.34
C GLU A 159 9.10 28.13 15.87
N GLN A 160 10.14 27.51 16.41
CA GLN A 160 10.40 27.44 17.84
C GLN A 160 11.55 28.38 18.19
N SER A 161 11.31 29.29 19.13
CA SER A 161 12.35 30.16 19.69
C SER A 161 13.08 29.42 20.81
N LEU A 162 14.26 28.90 20.50
CA LEU A 162 15.05 28.12 21.45
C LEU A 162 15.96 29.04 22.27
N LYS A 163 16.04 28.80 23.58
CA LYS A 163 16.88 29.59 24.49
C LYS A 163 18.35 29.56 24.03
N ASN A 164 18.96 30.74 23.88
CA ASN A 164 20.34 30.94 23.42
C ASN A 164 20.61 30.56 21.95
N ILE A 165 19.60 30.54 21.09
CA ILE A 165 19.76 30.36 19.64
C ILE A 165 19.18 31.60 18.93
N ALA A 166 20.02 32.29 18.16
CA ALA A 166 19.68 33.61 17.61
C ALA A 166 18.57 33.60 16.54
N ARG A 167 18.28 32.45 15.92
CA ARG A 167 17.26 32.30 14.88
C ARG A 167 16.23 31.23 15.29
N PRO A 168 14.93 31.46 15.08
CA PRO A 168 13.93 30.43 15.30
C PRO A 168 14.23 29.16 14.49
N VAL A 169 14.09 28.00 15.12
CA VAL A 169 14.26 26.70 14.47
C VAL A 169 12.89 26.12 14.22
N ARG A 170 12.57 25.82 12.96
CA ARG A 170 11.33 25.10 12.66
C ARG A 170 11.48 23.63 13.04
N ALA A 171 10.67 23.19 13.99
CA ALA A 171 10.72 21.86 14.58
C ALA A 171 9.59 20.98 14.02
N TYR A 172 9.83 19.67 14.00
CA TYR A 172 8.86 18.68 13.60
C TYR A 172 8.83 17.56 14.63
N ARG A 173 7.65 17.04 14.93
CA ARG A 173 7.50 15.82 15.71
C ARG A 173 7.50 14.62 14.77
N VAL A 174 8.26 13.58 15.11
CA VAL A 174 8.18 12.30 14.41
C VAL A 174 7.08 11.48 15.07
N SER A 175 6.07 11.07 14.30
CA SER A 175 5.00 10.23 14.83
C SER A 175 5.49 8.78 14.88
N LEU A 176 5.64 8.28 16.11
CA LEU A 176 6.15 6.94 16.45
C LEU A 176 5.07 5.85 16.45
N VAL A 177 4.04 6.06 15.65
CA VAL A 177 3.02 5.05 15.38
C VAL A 177 2.92 4.98 13.86
N PRO A 178 2.82 3.79 13.24
CA PRO A 178 2.34 3.72 11.88
C PRO A 178 0.90 4.25 11.88
N ALA A 179 0.76 5.55 11.62
CA ALA A 179 -0.47 6.30 11.54
C ALA A 179 -1.61 5.77 12.43
N GLN A 180 -1.46 5.79 13.75
CA GLN A 180 -2.60 5.81 14.68
C GLN A 180 -2.36 6.83 15.80
N SER A 181 -3.31 7.75 15.87
CA SER A 181 -3.44 8.95 16.70
C SER A 181 -3.43 8.75 18.21
N SER A 182 -2.83 9.70 18.94
CA SER A 182 -3.38 10.30 20.17
C SER A 182 -2.60 11.59 20.50
N GLY A 183 -3.19 12.74 20.82
CA GLY A 183 -4.59 13.08 21.05
C GLY A 183 -4.86 14.59 21.15
N ASP A 184 -6.09 14.89 21.55
CA ASP A 184 -6.68 16.19 21.90
C ASP A 184 -7.17 17.13 20.79
N GLY A 185 -7.61 16.53 19.70
CA GLY A 185 -8.93 16.80 19.15
C GLY A 185 -9.62 15.45 19.05
N GLY A 186 -10.89 15.33 19.44
CA GLY A 186 -11.65 14.07 19.30
C GLY A 186 -11.40 13.44 17.93
N PRO A 187 -11.37 12.09 17.82
CA PRO A 187 -10.97 11.45 16.59
C PRO A 187 -11.81 12.07 15.49
N LEU A 188 -11.17 12.59 14.43
CA LEU A 188 -11.78 12.49 13.12
C LEU A 188 -11.87 10.98 12.88
N GLN A 189 -12.86 10.33 13.51
CA GLN A 189 -13.43 9.09 13.08
C GLN A 189 -13.70 9.36 11.61
N ARG A 190 -12.84 8.83 10.74
CA ARG A 190 -13.26 8.61 9.36
C ARG A 190 -14.58 7.86 9.51
N PRO A 191 -15.68 8.42 8.99
CA PRO A 191 -17.00 7.94 9.31
C PRO A 191 -17.03 6.43 9.07
N ALA A 192 -17.54 5.68 10.04
CA ALA A 192 -17.74 4.26 9.87
C ALA A 192 -18.50 4.07 8.56
N LEU A 193 -17.96 3.24 7.66
CA LEU A 193 -18.66 2.98 6.41
C LEU A 193 -19.99 2.32 6.78
N PRO A 194 -21.12 2.83 6.27
CA PRO A 194 -22.41 2.22 6.54
C PRO A 194 -22.37 0.76 6.09
N LEU A 195 -22.95 -0.14 6.88
CA LEU A 195 -23.07 -1.53 6.49
C LEU A 195 -23.94 -1.62 5.22
N PRO A 196 -23.53 -2.39 4.21
CA PRO A 196 -24.38 -2.71 3.07
C PRO A 196 -25.68 -3.39 3.51
N ASP A 197 -26.74 -3.27 2.70
CA ASP A 197 -28.02 -3.96 2.93
C ASP A 197 -27.89 -5.50 2.88
N LYS A 198 -26.83 -5.99 2.25
CA LYS A 198 -26.49 -7.41 2.14
C LYS A 198 -25.51 -7.85 3.23
N PRO A 199 -25.52 -9.13 3.65
CA PRO A 199 -24.46 -9.70 4.47
C PRO A 199 -23.08 -9.37 3.90
N SER A 200 -22.27 -8.65 4.67
CA SER A 200 -20.96 -8.14 4.23
C SER A 200 -19.81 -8.88 4.91
N LEU A 201 -18.80 -9.29 4.14
CA LEU A 201 -17.70 -10.14 4.56
C LEU A 201 -16.35 -9.58 4.11
N ALA A 202 -15.36 -9.56 4.99
CA ALA A 202 -13.95 -9.44 4.63
C ALA A 202 -13.20 -10.72 4.97
N VAL A 203 -12.30 -11.17 4.09
CA VAL A 203 -11.37 -12.28 4.37
C VAL A 203 -9.98 -11.70 4.62
N LEU A 204 -9.44 -11.90 5.81
CA LEU A 204 -8.11 -11.46 6.19
C LEU A 204 -7.02 -12.42 5.67
N PRO A 205 -5.78 -11.95 5.51
CA PRO A 205 -4.64 -12.83 5.24
C PRO A 205 -4.54 -13.91 6.31
N PHE A 206 -4.43 -15.17 5.89
CA PHE A 206 -4.30 -16.30 6.81
C PHE A 206 -2.86 -16.41 7.30
N HIS A 207 -2.69 -16.81 8.56
CA HIS A 207 -1.37 -17.07 9.12
C HIS A 207 -0.74 -18.30 8.47
N ASN A 208 0.48 -18.17 7.96
CA ASN A 208 1.28 -19.30 7.53
C ASN A 208 1.88 -20.03 8.74
N LEU A 209 1.42 -21.25 9.00
CA LEU A 209 1.90 -22.12 10.09
C LEU A 209 2.79 -23.26 9.58
N SER A 210 3.33 -23.14 8.36
CA SER A 210 4.19 -24.14 7.72
C SER A 210 5.64 -24.09 8.20
N GLY A 211 6.02 -23.05 8.95
CA GLY A 211 7.38 -22.87 9.49
C GLY A 211 8.43 -22.42 8.47
N ASP A 212 8.04 -22.35 7.20
CA ASP A 212 8.85 -21.94 6.05
C ASP A 212 8.26 -20.65 5.47
N SER A 213 9.02 -19.55 5.55
CA SER A 213 8.63 -18.25 4.98
C SER A 213 8.49 -18.31 3.46
N ASP A 214 9.18 -19.25 2.80
CA ASP A 214 9.08 -19.41 1.35
C ASP A 214 7.71 -19.95 0.93
N GLN A 215 6.86 -20.37 1.87
CA GLN A 215 5.49 -20.85 1.61
C GLN A 215 4.42 -19.77 1.88
N GLU A 216 4.82 -18.55 2.20
CA GLU A 216 3.90 -17.43 2.43
C GLU A 216 3.02 -17.15 1.20
N TYR A 217 3.60 -17.28 -0.01
CA TYR A 217 2.87 -17.10 -1.27
C TYR A 217 1.72 -18.11 -1.41
N PHE A 218 1.86 -19.31 -0.84
CA PHE A 218 0.85 -20.36 -0.94
C PHE A 218 -0.36 -20.01 -0.08
N ALA A 219 -0.13 -19.56 1.16
CA ALA A 219 -1.20 -19.09 2.04
C ALA A 219 -1.93 -17.88 1.43
N ASP A 220 -1.18 -16.88 0.94
CA ASP A 220 -1.75 -15.69 0.33
C ASP A 220 -2.55 -16.01 -0.95
N GLY A 221 -2.01 -16.90 -1.78
CA GLY A 221 -2.65 -17.37 -3.00
C GLY A 221 -3.96 -18.10 -2.71
N MET A 222 -3.99 -18.97 -1.72
CA MET A 222 -5.22 -19.66 -1.30
C MET A 222 -6.29 -18.69 -0.79
N VAL A 223 -5.91 -17.70 0.02
CA VAL A 223 -6.86 -16.68 0.50
C VAL A 223 -7.43 -15.87 -0.66
N GLU A 224 -6.62 -15.54 -1.66
CA GLU A 224 -7.10 -14.86 -2.87
C GLU A 224 -8.16 -15.70 -3.63
N GLU A 225 -7.92 -17.01 -3.75
CA GLU A 225 -8.90 -17.89 -4.40
C GLU A 225 -10.18 -18.04 -3.56
N ILE A 226 -10.09 -18.07 -2.22
CA ILE A 226 -11.25 -18.06 -1.32
C ILE A 226 -12.05 -16.76 -1.49
N ILE A 227 -11.39 -15.59 -1.50
CA ILE A 227 -12.05 -14.30 -1.76
C ILE A 227 -12.74 -14.34 -3.13
N THR A 228 -12.07 -14.85 -4.15
CA THR A 228 -12.60 -14.96 -5.50
C THR A 228 -13.85 -15.85 -5.55
N ALA A 229 -13.84 -17.00 -4.86
CA ALA A 229 -14.96 -17.91 -4.79
C ALA A 229 -16.14 -17.30 -4.02
N LEU A 230 -15.88 -16.69 -2.86
CA LEU A 230 -16.89 -16.00 -2.04
C LEU A 230 -17.53 -14.80 -2.77
N SER A 231 -16.76 -14.10 -3.61
CA SER A 231 -17.25 -12.92 -4.33
C SER A 231 -18.31 -13.24 -5.39
N ARG A 232 -18.44 -14.51 -5.80
CA ARG A 232 -19.44 -14.99 -6.78
C ARG A 232 -20.85 -15.05 -6.21
N PHE A 233 -21.00 -15.12 -4.89
CA PHE A 233 -22.30 -15.15 -4.24
C PHE A 233 -22.93 -13.76 -4.24
N ARG A 234 -23.93 -13.55 -5.10
CA ARG A 234 -24.57 -12.23 -5.29
C ARG A 234 -25.31 -11.74 -4.05
N GLN A 235 -25.65 -12.65 -3.15
CA GLN A 235 -26.30 -12.37 -1.87
C GLN A 235 -25.33 -11.82 -0.84
N LEU A 236 -24.02 -11.96 -1.04
CA LEU A 236 -22.97 -11.41 -0.19
C LEU A 236 -22.42 -10.11 -0.78
N PHE A 237 -21.93 -9.24 0.10
CA PHE A 237 -21.03 -8.15 -0.24
C PHE A 237 -19.63 -8.51 0.27
N VAL A 238 -18.68 -8.76 -0.63
CA VAL A 238 -17.34 -9.24 -0.26
C VAL A 238 -16.31 -8.15 -0.50
N ILE A 239 -15.52 -7.81 0.51
CA ILE A 239 -14.42 -6.85 0.40
C ILE A 239 -13.29 -7.45 -0.42
N ALA A 240 -12.78 -6.64 -1.35
CA ALA A 240 -11.70 -7.04 -2.22
C ALA A 240 -10.38 -7.26 -1.46
N ARG A 241 -9.58 -8.19 -1.99
CA ARG A 241 -8.25 -8.58 -1.48
C ARG A 241 -7.38 -7.40 -1.07
N ASN A 242 -7.22 -6.41 -1.96
CA ASN A 242 -6.31 -5.29 -1.73
C ASN A 242 -6.63 -4.50 -0.46
N SER A 243 -7.92 -4.37 -0.11
CA SER A 243 -8.33 -3.70 1.13
C SER A 243 -8.04 -4.56 2.35
N SER A 244 -8.35 -5.86 2.32
CA SER A 244 -8.13 -6.78 3.45
C SER A 244 -6.64 -7.04 3.71
N PHE A 245 -5.81 -7.09 2.66
CA PHE A 245 -4.38 -7.37 2.79
C PHE A 245 -3.57 -6.23 3.40
N THR A 246 -4.14 -5.02 3.52
CA THR A 246 -3.52 -3.92 4.28
C THR A 246 -3.35 -4.24 5.78
N TYR A 247 -4.09 -5.22 6.29
CA TYR A 247 -4.01 -5.69 7.68
C TYR A 247 -2.97 -6.82 7.85
N LYS A 248 -2.30 -7.26 6.79
CA LYS A 248 -1.29 -8.34 6.86
C LYS A 248 -0.18 -7.97 7.85
N GLY A 249 0.11 -8.88 8.78
CA GLY A 249 1.15 -8.69 9.79
C GLY A 249 0.81 -7.67 10.88
N ARG A 250 -0.43 -7.16 10.92
CA ARG A 250 -0.89 -6.20 11.94
C ARG A 250 -1.82 -6.88 12.92
N ALA A 251 -1.59 -6.66 14.21
CA ALA A 251 -2.53 -7.05 15.26
C ALA A 251 -3.60 -5.96 15.40
N VAL A 252 -4.75 -6.15 14.74
CA VAL A 252 -5.88 -5.19 14.77
C VAL A 252 -7.13 -5.91 15.28
N ASP A 253 -7.89 -5.26 16.16
CA ASP A 253 -9.16 -5.78 16.66
C ASP A 253 -10.17 -5.95 15.52
N VAL A 254 -10.81 -7.11 15.41
CA VAL A 254 -11.80 -7.43 14.37
C VAL A 254 -12.95 -6.42 14.32
N LYS A 255 -13.34 -5.81 15.46
CA LYS A 255 -14.35 -4.75 15.52
C LYS A 255 -13.88 -3.47 14.84
N GLN A 256 -12.60 -3.15 14.98
CA GLN A 256 -12.00 -2.03 14.26
C GLN A 256 -11.96 -2.32 12.76
N ILE A 257 -11.52 -3.52 12.36
CA ILE A 257 -11.52 -3.96 10.95
C ILE A 257 -12.94 -3.86 10.35
N GLY A 258 -13.96 -4.35 11.05
CA GLY A 258 -15.36 -4.27 10.60
C GLY A 258 -15.83 -2.84 10.37
N ARG A 259 -15.53 -1.91 11.28
CA ARG A 259 -15.87 -0.48 11.11
C ARG A 259 -15.10 0.18 9.98
N GLU A 260 -13.83 -0.18 9.84
CA GLU A 260 -12.95 0.38 8.84
C GLU A 260 -13.31 -0.08 7.43
N LEU A 261 -13.62 -1.35 7.25
CA LEU A 261 -13.99 -1.94 5.96
C LEU A 261 -15.50 -1.85 5.67
N GLY A 262 -16.33 -1.51 6.66
CA GLY A 262 -17.79 -1.48 6.51
C GLY A 262 -18.41 -2.87 6.38
N VAL A 263 -17.87 -3.87 7.11
CA VAL A 263 -18.32 -5.26 7.05
C VAL A 263 -18.91 -5.75 8.36
N ARG A 264 -19.90 -6.63 8.25
CA ARG A 264 -20.52 -7.30 9.41
C ARG A 264 -19.71 -8.53 9.84
N TYR A 265 -19.13 -9.25 8.91
CA TYR A 265 -18.41 -10.49 9.16
C TYR A 265 -16.96 -10.39 8.72
N VAL A 266 -16.07 -11.05 9.48
CA VAL A 266 -14.66 -11.19 9.13
C VAL A 266 -14.30 -12.67 9.19
N LEU A 267 -13.68 -13.17 8.11
CA LEU A 267 -13.09 -14.50 8.03
C LEU A 267 -11.58 -14.38 8.23
N GLU A 268 -11.04 -15.04 9.24
CA GLU A 268 -9.61 -15.16 9.49
C GLU A 268 -9.23 -16.63 9.69
N GLY A 269 -7.93 -16.94 9.63
CA GLY A 269 -7.53 -18.33 9.59
C GLY A 269 -6.04 -18.57 9.51
N SER A 270 -5.68 -19.83 9.25
CA SER A 270 -4.31 -20.26 9.03
C SER A 270 -4.22 -21.34 7.97
N VAL A 271 -3.10 -21.37 7.26
CA VAL A 271 -2.73 -22.42 6.31
C VAL A 271 -1.45 -23.08 6.79
N ARG A 272 -1.41 -24.41 6.78
CA ARG A 272 -0.20 -25.20 6.99
C ARG A 272 -0.03 -26.18 5.85
N LYS A 273 1.07 -26.06 5.13
CA LYS A 273 1.51 -27.01 4.10
C LYS A 273 2.73 -27.76 4.63
N SER A 274 2.71 -29.09 4.55
CA SER A 274 3.81 -29.95 4.98
C SER A 274 3.95 -31.11 4.00
N GLY A 275 4.89 -30.98 3.05
CA GLY A 275 5.01 -31.91 1.94
C GLY A 275 3.72 -31.92 1.10
N ASN A 276 3.10 -33.10 0.96
CA ASN A 276 1.83 -33.27 0.24
C ASN A 276 0.58 -33.00 1.09
N ARG A 277 0.70 -32.64 2.37
CA ARG A 277 -0.46 -32.43 3.25
C ARG A 277 -0.76 -30.94 3.39
N VAL A 278 -2.03 -30.57 3.24
CA VAL A 278 -2.53 -29.21 3.44
C VAL A 278 -3.58 -29.21 4.53
N ARG A 279 -3.45 -28.28 5.48
CA ARG A 279 -4.45 -27.98 6.50
C ARG A 279 -4.83 -26.52 6.43
N ILE A 280 -6.13 -26.27 6.35
CA ILE A 280 -6.72 -24.94 6.38
C ILE A 280 -7.60 -24.85 7.62
N ILE A 281 -7.44 -23.81 8.42
CA ILE A 281 -8.33 -23.50 9.54
C ILE A 281 -8.93 -22.14 9.25
N GLY A 282 -10.25 -22.03 9.34
CA GLY A 282 -10.98 -20.78 9.16
C GLY A 282 -11.93 -20.53 10.32
N GLN A 283 -12.11 -19.25 10.67
CA GLN A 283 -13.10 -18.82 11.65
C GLN A 283 -13.81 -17.56 11.17
N LEU A 284 -15.12 -17.53 11.36
CA LEU A 284 -16.01 -16.45 10.98
C LEU A 284 -16.44 -15.71 12.25
N ILE A 285 -16.19 -14.40 12.27
CA ILE A 285 -16.41 -13.54 13.43
C ILE A 285 -17.42 -12.45 13.05
N ASP A 286 -18.41 -12.20 13.91
CA ASP A 286 -19.27 -11.02 13.80
C ASP A 286 -18.50 -9.79 14.29
N ALA A 287 -18.15 -8.88 13.39
CA ALA A 287 -17.32 -7.73 13.68
C ALA A 287 -18.05 -6.64 14.51
N SER A 288 -19.38 -6.71 14.66
CA SER A 288 -20.11 -5.78 15.52
C SER A 288 -20.01 -6.18 17.00
N THR A 289 -20.04 -7.48 17.28
CA THR A 289 -20.05 -8.03 18.64
C THR A 289 -18.70 -8.60 19.08
N GLY A 290 -17.89 -9.06 18.13
CA GLY A 290 -16.69 -9.87 18.35
C GLY A 290 -16.99 -11.35 18.58
N ALA A 291 -18.23 -11.80 18.35
CA ALA A 291 -18.62 -13.19 18.57
C ALA A 291 -18.09 -14.11 17.46
N HIS A 292 -17.52 -15.25 17.84
CA HIS A 292 -17.18 -16.31 16.90
C HIS A 292 -18.46 -17.06 16.50
N LEU A 293 -18.82 -16.99 15.22
CA LEU A 293 -20.03 -17.61 14.67
C LEU A 293 -19.79 -19.02 14.16
N TRP A 294 -18.60 -19.26 13.62
CA TRP A 294 -18.21 -20.53 13.03
C TRP A 294 -16.69 -20.67 13.07
N ALA A 295 -16.22 -21.89 13.25
CA ALA A 295 -14.82 -22.25 13.10
C ALA A 295 -14.74 -23.71 12.65
N ASP A 296 -13.90 -24.00 11.66
CA ASP A 296 -13.75 -25.35 11.13
C ASP A 296 -12.33 -25.60 10.61
N ARG A 297 -12.02 -26.88 10.41
CA ARG A 297 -10.74 -27.34 9.87
C ARG A 297 -10.95 -28.22 8.65
N PHE A 298 -10.11 -28.00 7.65
CA PHE A 298 -10.10 -28.75 6.39
C PHE A 298 -8.72 -29.36 6.22
N ASP A 299 -8.67 -30.69 6.17
CA ASP A 299 -7.45 -31.49 6.07
C ASP A 299 -7.52 -32.32 4.79
N GLY A 300 -6.47 -32.27 3.97
CA GLY A 300 -6.38 -33.08 2.75
C GLY A 300 -4.98 -33.13 2.17
N GLU A 301 -4.88 -33.68 0.96
CA GLU A 301 -3.63 -33.69 0.20
C GLU A 301 -3.56 -32.47 -0.74
N LEU A 302 -2.36 -32.12 -1.20
CA LEU A 302 -2.16 -30.98 -2.11
C LEU A 302 -2.91 -31.20 -3.43
N ASP A 303 -3.06 -32.46 -3.84
CA ASP A 303 -3.83 -32.86 -5.02
C ASP A 303 -5.34 -32.54 -4.86
N ASP A 304 -5.82 -32.47 -3.62
CA ASP A 304 -7.21 -32.16 -3.26
C ASP A 304 -7.42 -30.68 -2.89
N VAL A 305 -6.42 -29.81 -3.11
CA VAL A 305 -6.44 -28.41 -2.62
C VAL A 305 -7.68 -27.63 -3.09
N PHE A 306 -8.14 -27.89 -4.31
CA PHE A 306 -9.35 -27.27 -4.86
C PHE A 306 -10.62 -27.76 -4.16
N GLU A 307 -10.68 -29.03 -3.80
CA GLU A 307 -11.81 -29.56 -3.03
C GLU A 307 -11.84 -28.96 -1.62
N LEU A 308 -10.69 -28.84 -0.96
CA LEU A 308 -10.59 -28.20 0.36
C LEU A 308 -11.06 -26.75 0.31
N GLN A 309 -10.69 -26.01 -0.74
CA GLN A 309 -11.15 -24.64 -0.97
C GLN A 309 -12.67 -24.56 -1.18
N ASP A 310 -13.22 -25.44 -2.00
CA ASP A 310 -14.67 -25.51 -2.27
C ASP A 310 -15.46 -25.85 -1.00
N GLN A 311 -14.94 -26.78 -0.19
CA GLN A 311 -15.52 -27.15 1.10
C GLN A 311 -15.50 -25.97 2.09
N MET A 312 -14.36 -25.27 2.23
CA MET A 312 -14.26 -24.09 3.08
C MET A 312 -15.22 -23.00 2.63
N THR A 313 -15.25 -22.69 1.32
CA THR A 313 -16.14 -21.66 0.77
C THR A 313 -17.59 -22.00 1.04
N ALA A 314 -18.03 -23.23 0.76
CA ALA A 314 -19.40 -23.67 1.01
C ALA A 314 -19.76 -23.61 2.50
N SER A 315 -18.84 -23.98 3.40
CA SER A 315 -19.04 -23.96 4.85
C SER A 315 -19.19 -22.52 5.38
N VAL A 316 -18.33 -21.60 4.95
CA VAL A 316 -18.41 -20.16 5.31
C VAL A 316 -19.74 -19.56 4.83
N VAL A 317 -20.12 -19.85 3.58
CA VAL A 317 -21.37 -19.33 3.01
C VAL A 317 -22.58 -19.89 3.73
N GLY A 318 -22.58 -21.18 4.07
CA GLY A 318 -23.63 -21.81 4.87
C GLY A 318 -23.77 -21.20 6.27
N ALA A 319 -22.66 -20.75 6.87
CA ALA A 319 -22.68 -20.05 8.15
C ALA A 319 -23.26 -18.63 8.07
N ILE A 320 -23.00 -17.89 6.98
CA ILE A 320 -23.48 -16.51 6.79
C ILE A 320 -24.93 -16.47 6.29
N THR A 321 -25.25 -17.29 5.29
CA THR A 321 -26.53 -17.32 4.60
C THR A 321 -27.07 -18.76 4.55
N PRO A 322 -27.69 -19.26 5.64
CA PRO A 322 -28.18 -20.64 5.71
C PRO A 322 -29.28 -20.99 4.68
N ARG A 323 -29.84 -19.98 4.00
CA ARG A 323 -30.89 -20.13 2.99
C ARG A 323 -30.36 -20.16 1.54
N LEU A 324 -29.04 -20.20 1.35
CA LEU A 324 -28.47 -20.25 0.00
C LEU A 324 -28.76 -21.59 -0.66
N GLU A 325 -29.28 -21.58 -1.89
CA GLU A 325 -29.58 -22.79 -2.65
C GLU A 325 -28.30 -23.55 -3.01
N GLN A 326 -28.30 -24.87 -2.86
CA GLN A 326 -27.17 -25.75 -3.22
C GLN A 326 -26.73 -25.57 -4.68
N ALA A 327 -27.68 -25.27 -5.58
CA ALA A 327 -27.39 -24.95 -6.98
C ALA A 327 -26.59 -23.64 -7.17
N GLU A 328 -26.66 -22.67 -6.24
CA GLU A 328 -25.80 -21.47 -6.26
C GLU A 328 -24.38 -21.80 -5.78
N ILE A 329 -24.24 -22.69 -4.77
CA ILE A 329 -22.94 -23.18 -4.29
C ILE A 329 -22.23 -23.98 -5.38
N GLU A 330 -22.93 -24.90 -6.05
CA GLU A 330 -22.36 -25.71 -7.13
C GLU A 330 -21.94 -24.86 -8.33
N ARG A 331 -22.75 -23.86 -8.72
CA ARG A 331 -22.39 -22.90 -9.79
C ARG A 331 -21.17 -22.04 -9.47
N ALA A 332 -20.87 -21.83 -8.19
CA ALA A 332 -19.74 -20.99 -7.76
C ALA A 332 -18.39 -21.74 -7.75
N ARG A 333 -18.36 -23.08 -7.89
CA ARG A 333 -17.13 -23.87 -7.92
C ARG A 333 -16.40 -23.68 -9.25
N ILE A 334 -15.09 -23.42 -9.22
CA ILE A 334 -14.23 -23.44 -10.42
C ILE A 334 -12.94 -24.18 -10.08
N LYS A 335 -12.61 -25.19 -10.89
CA LYS A 335 -11.32 -25.86 -10.86
C LYS A 335 -10.33 -25.09 -11.76
N PRO A 336 -9.19 -24.58 -11.25
CA PRO A 336 -8.26 -23.74 -12.02
C PRO A 336 -7.51 -24.48 -13.14
N THR A 337 -6.92 -25.63 -12.85
CA THR A 337 -6.17 -26.49 -13.79
C THR A 337 -6.00 -27.88 -13.17
N GLU A 338 -5.83 -28.92 -13.99
CA GLU A 338 -5.44 -30.26 -13.52
C GLU A 338 -3.92 -30.39 -13.31
N ASN A 339 -3.12 -29.42 -13.79
CA ASN A 339 -1.67 -29.40 -13.64
C ASN A 339 -1.23 -28.55 -12.43
N LEU A 340 -0.98 -29.23 -11.31
CA LEU A 340 -0.58 -28.58 -10.05
C LEU A 340 0.75 -27.82 -10.13
N ASN A 341 1.67 -28.21 -11.02
CA ASN A 341 2.92 -27.47 -11.21
C ASN A 341 2.69 -26.14 -11.95
N ALA A 342 1.76 -26.12 -12.91
CA ALA A 342 1.34 -24.88 -13.57
C ALA A 342 0.59 -23.96 -12.57
N TYR A 343 -0.24 -24.56 -11.71
CA TYR A 343 -0.93 -23.86 -10.63
C TYR A 343 0.03 -23.24 -9.60
N ASP A 344 1.04 -24.00 -9.12
CA ASP A 344 2.06 -23.50 -8.19
C ASP A 344 2.81 -22.28 -8.75
N LEU A 345 3.21 -22.34 -10.03
CA LEU A 345 3.84 -21.22 -10.72
C LEU A 345 2.93 -20.00 -10.82
N TYR A 346 1.64 -20.21 -11.08
CA TYR A 346 0.64 -19.13 -11.07
C TYR A 346 0.52 -18.49 -9.68
N LEU A 347 0.41 -19.28 -8.61
CA LEU A 347 0.34 -18.74 -7.24
C LEU A 347 1.59 -17.94 -6.89
N ARG A 348 2.78 -18.41 -7.28
CA ARG A 348 4.03 -17.66 -7.10
C ARG A 348 4.05 -16.35 -7.88
N ALA A 349 3.37 -16.27 -9.03
CA ALA A 349 3.33 -15.04 -9.82
C ALA A 349 2.45 -13.94 -9.19
N LEU A 350 1.45 -14.30 -8.37
CA LEU A 350 0.46 -13.35 -7.84
C LEU A 350 1.06 -12.22 -6.98
N PRO A 351 1.96 -12.48 -6.01
CA PRO A 351 2.58 -11.40 -5.23
C PRO A 351 3.33 -10.40 -6.13
N HIS A 352 4.06 -10.90 -7.13
CA HIS A 352 4.82 -10.06 -8.07
C HIS A 352 3.91 -9.27 -9.01
N TYR A 353 2.80 -9.88 -9.46
CA TYR A 353 1.76 -9.21 -10.25
C TYR A 353 1.13 -8.04 -9.48
N TYR A 354 0.78 -8.26 -8.21
CA TYR A 354 0.15 -7.25 -7.35
C TYR A 354 1.15 -6.24 -6.77
N ALA A 355 2.45 -6.46 -6.90
CA ALA A 355 3.46 -5.48 -6.47
C ALA A 355 3.46 -4.21 -7.34
N PHE A 356 2.95 -4.29 -8.58
CA PHE A 356 2.93 -3.17 -9.54
C PHE A 356 4.28 -2.46 -9.70
N THR A 357 5.39 -3.23 -9.66
CA THR A 357 6.74 -2.72 -9.95
C THR A 357 7.23 -3.27 -11.29
N ARG A 358 8.22 -2.61 -11.89
CA ARG A 358 8.87 -3.11 -13.11
C ARG A 358 9.45 -4.52 -12.89
N THR A 359 10.22 -4.69 -11.82
CA THR A 359 10.84 -5.98 -11.46
C THR A 359 9.78 -7.06 -11.18
N GLY A 360 8.74 -6.73 -10.40
CA GLY A 360 7.65 -7.66 -10.12
C GLY A 360 6.87 -8.06 -11.38
N ASN A 361 6.65 -7.14 -12.32
CA ASN A 361 6.01 -7.48 -13.58
C ASN A 361 6.84 -8.47 -14.41
N ASP A 362 8.16 -8.26 -14.49
CA ASP A 362 9.08 -9.15 -15.21
C ASP A 362 9.13 -10.55 -14.58
N GLU A 363 9.19 -10.62 -13.24
CA GLU A 363 9.14 -11.88 -12.47
C GLU A 363 7.80 -12.62 -12.67
N ALA A 364 6.67 -11.92 -12.53
CA ALA A 364 5.34 -12.48 -12.75
C ALA A 364 5.21 -13.04 -14.17
N LEU A 365 5.60 -12.26 -15.20
CA LEU A 365 5.52 -12.70 -16.59
C LEU A 365 6.41 -13.92 -16.87
N GLY A 366 7.59 -13.99 -16.26
CA GLY A 366 8.47 -15.15 -16.35
C GLY A 366 7.85 -16.43 -15.77
N LEU A 367 7.22 -16.33 -14.59
CA LEU A 367 6.51 -17.44 -13.95
C LEU A 367 5.29 -17.87 -14.75
N LEU A 368 4.49 -16.92 -15.23
CA LEU A 368 3.28 -17.19 -16.02
C LEU A 368 3.61 -17.85 -17.37
N ARG A 369 4.68 -17.44 -18.06
CA ARG A 369 5.15 -18.10 -19.28
C ARG A 369 5.57 -19.54 -19.04
N ARG A 370 6.21 -19.82 -17.89
CA ARG A 370 6.55 -21.20 -17.49
C ARG A 370 5.29 -22.02 -17.18
N ALA A 371 4.29 -21.42 -16.53
CA ALA A 371 3.00 -22.07 -16.27
C ALA A 371 2.29 -22.45 -17.59
N ILE A 372 2.23 -21.51 -18.55
CA ILE A 372 1.65 -21.75 -19.90
C ILE A 372 2.43 -22.85 -20.66
N LYS A 373 3.76 -22.95 -20.46
CA LYS A 373 4.54 -24.04 -21.07
C LYS A 373 4.21 -25.42 -20.48
N LEU A 374 3.88 -25.49 -19.19
CA LEU A 374 3.50 -26.73 -18.52
C LEU A 374 2.05 -27.13 -18.82
N ASP A 375 1.16 -26.14 -18.94
CA ASP A 375 -0.24 -26.32 -19.30
C ASP A 375 -0.64 -25.26 -20.35
N PRO A 376 -0.55 -25.60 -21.65
CA PRO A 376 -0.93 -24.71 -22.74
C PRO A 376 -2.41 -24.33 -22.76
N ASP A 377 -3.29 -25.00 -22.02
CA ASP A 377 -4.72 -24.67 -21.95
C ASP A 377 -5.06 -23.85 -20.70
N TYR A 378 -4.05 -23.48 -19.88
CA TYR A 378 -4.27 -22.74 -18.64
C TYR A 378 -4.67 -21.27 -18.89
N ALA A 379 -5.97 -21.06 -19.11
CA ALA A 379 -6.56 -19.78 -19.48
C ALA A 379 -6.22 -18.64 -18.50
N VAL A 380 -6.18 -18.93 -17.19
CA VAL A 380 -5.84 -17.95 -16.16
C VAL A 380 -4.42 -17.45 -16.35
N ALA A 381 -3.44 -18.34 -16.50
CA ALA A 381 -2.05 -17.93 -16.72
C ALA A 381 -1.87 -17.11 -18.01
N LYS A 382 -2.58 -17.47 -19.09
CA LYS A 382 -2.60 -16.68 -20.34
C LYS A 382 -3.16 -15.27 -20.14
N ALA A 383 -4.28 -15.14 -19.44
CA ALA A 383 -4.93 -13.85 -19.19
C ALA A 383 -4.05 -12.92 -18.34
N PHE A 384 -3.42 -13.45 -17.28
CA PHE A 384 -2.47 -12.71 -16.45
C PHE A 384 -1.22 -12.32 -17.24
N ALA A 385 -0.65 -13.23 -18.05
CA ALA A 385 0.52 -12.93 -18.89
C ALA A 385 0.21 -11.83 -19.91
N ALA A 386 -0.93 -11.92 -20.60
CA ALA A 386 -1.39 -10.91 -21.54
C ALA A 386 -1.52 -9.53 -20.85
N TYR A 387 -2.10 -9.50 -19.65
CA TYR A 387 -2.24 -8.27 -18.88
C TYR A 387 -0.90 -7.73 -18.35
N CYS A 388 0.04 -8.58 -17.95
CA CYS A 388 1.40 -8.15 -17.58
C CYS A 388 2.06 -7.41 -18.74
N ILE A 389 1.97 -7.94 -19.96
CA ILE A 389 2.51 -7.28 -21.16
C ILE A 389 1.85 -5.92 -21.40
N LEU A 390 0.52 -5.83 -21.26
CA LEU A 390 -0.20 -4.54 -21.34
C LEU A 390 0.28 -3.56 -20.26
N GLN A 391 0.50 -4.01 -19.02
CA GLN A 391 0.96 -3.15 -17.93
C GLN A 391 2.32 -2.52 -18.23
N ARG A 392 3.25 -3.27 -18.85
CA ARG A 392 4.58 -2.75 -19.19
C ARG A 392 4.51 -1.49 -20.05
N ALA A 393 3.58 -1.47 -21.00
CA ALA A 393 3.34 -0.32 -21.87
C ALA A 393 2.66 0.84 -21.13
N ASN A 394 1.58 0.55 -20.41
CA ASN A 394 0.79 1.57 -19.73
C ASN A 394 1.55 2.28 -18.60
N GLN A 395 2.48 1.59 -17.95
CA GLN A 395 3.25 2.12 -16.82
C GLN A 395 4.66 2.61 -17.22
N GLY A 396 5.01 2.55 -18.51
CA GLY A 396 6.33 2.97 -18.99
C GLY A 396 7.49 2.11 -18.47
N TYR A 397 7.26 0.81 -18.22
CA TYR A 397 8.30 -0.12 -17.79
C TYR A 397 9.27 -0.47 -18.91
N THR A 398 8.89 -0.22 -20.15
CA THR A 398 9.72 -0.35 -21.34
C THR A 398 9.83 0.98 -22.08
N GLU A 399 11.01 1.26 -22.65
CA GLU A 399 11.28 2.49 -23.42
C GLU A 399 10.52 2.51 -24.76
N SER A 400 10.25 1.34 -25.32
CA SER A 400 9.41 1.13 -26.50
C SER A 400 8.75 -0.23 -26.40
N GLN A 401 7.45 -0.29 -26.68
CA GLN A 401 6.74 -1.56 -26.72
C GLN A 401 7.02 -2.26 -28.06
N SER A 402 7.52 -3.49 -28.01
CA SER A 402 7.74 -4.27 -29.23
C SER A 402 6.40 -4.67 -29.85
N GLN A 403 6.25 -4.51 -31.17
CA GLN A 403 5.07 -5.02 -31.89
C GLN A 403 4.88 -6.52 -31.63
N THR A 404 5.96 -7.28 -31.49
CA THR A 404 5.92 -8.70 -31.14
C THR A 404 5.28 -8.96 -29.77
N GLU A 405 5.52 -8.10 -28.78
CA GLU A 405 4.89 -8.24 -27.46
C GLU A 405 3.41 -7.85 -27.51
N ILE A 406 3.04 -6.84 -28.31
CA ILE A 406 1.64 -6.48 -28.54
C ILE A 406 0.89 -7.66 -29.18
N ASP A 407 1.46 -8.24 -30.23
CA ASP A 407 0.88 -9.39 -30.94
C ASP A 407 0.78 -10.63 -30.02
N GLU A 408 1.80 -10.87 -29.18
CA GLU A 408 1.77 -11.92 -28.15
C GLU A 408 0.64 -11.69 -27.14
N SER A 409 0.50 -10.48 -26.62
CA SER A 409 -0.52 -10.12 -25.63
C SER A 409 -1.93 -10.30 -26.19
N ILE A 410 -2.18 -9.83 -27.41
CA ILE A 410 -3.47 -10.00 -28.09
C ILE A 410 -3.77 -11.49 -28.32
N ARG A 411 -2.78 -12.26 -28.79
CA ARG A 411 -2.94 -13.71 -29.01
C ARG A 411 -3.29 -14.43 -27.71
N LEU A 412 -2.54 -14.20 -26.64
CA LEU A 412 -2.78 -14.81 -25.33
C LEU A 412 -4.16 -14.43 -24.77
N ALA A 413 -4.60 -13.18 -24.95
CA ALA A 413 -5.93 -12.75 -24.51
C ALA A 413 -7.05 -13.47 -25.27
N ARG A 414 -6.93 -13.65 -26.59
CA ARG A 414 -7.92 -14.40 -27.39
C ARG A 414 -7.98 -15.87 -26.97
N GLU A 415 -6.82 -16.51 -26.89
CA GLU A 415 -6.73 -17.91 -26.43
C GLU A 415 -7.28 -18.09 -25.01
N ALA A 416 -7.05 -17.11 -24.12
CA ALA A 416 -7.60 -17.15 -22.78
C ALA A 416 -9.13 -17.06 -22.78
N LEU A 417 -9.74 -16.19 -23.59
CA LEU A 417 -11.21 -16.12 -23.71
C LEU A 417 -11.80 -17.39 -24.31
N ASP A 418 -11.12 -18.03 -25.26
CA ASP A 418 -11.59 -19.27 -25.87
C ASP A 418 -11.61 -20.44 -24.89
N ALA A 419 -10.58 -20.56 -24.05
CA ALA A 419 -10.43 -21.61 -23.04
C ALA A 419 -11.18 -21.31 -21.73
N GLY A 420 -11.29 -20.03 -21.34
CA GLY A 420 -11.81 -19.56 -20.06
C GLY A 420 -13.14 -18.81 -20.15
N ARG A 421 -14.08 -19.31 -20.97
CA ARG A 421 -15.34 -18.61 -21.36
C ARG A 421 -16.20 -18.11 -20.19
N ASP A 422 -16.13 -18.77 -19.03
CA ASP A 422 -16.90 -18.43 -17.83
C ASP A 422 -16.01 -18.28 -16.58
N ASP A 423 -14.72 -17.98 -16.75
CA ASP A 423 -13.83 -17.72 -15.61
C ASP A 423 -13.73 -16.19 -15.33
N PRO A 424 -14.23 -15.72 -14.16
CA PRO A 424 -14.20 -14.29 -13.81
C PRO A 424 -12.79 -13.74 -13.56
N ARG A 425 -11.75 -14.58 -13.49
CA ARG A 425 -10.33 -14.18 -13.45
C ARG A 425 -9.78 -13.90 -14.85
N VAL A 426 -10.32 -14.57 -15.87
CA VAL A 426 -9.86 -14.51 -17.26
C VAL A 426 -10.52 -13.35 -17.99
N LEU A 427 -11.85 -13.34 -17.98
CA LEU A 427 -12.70 -12.42 -18.74
C LEU A 427 -12.31 -10.93 -18.60
N PRO A 428 -12.12 -10.37 -17.38
CA PRO A 428 -11.80 -8.95 -17.24
C PRO A 428 -10.42 -8.60 -17.80
N LEU A 429 -9.41 -9.45 -17.53
CA LEU A 429 -8.03 -9.24 -17.94
C LEU A 429 -7.91 -9.31 -19.46
N ALA A 430 -8.39 -10.41 -20.06
CA ALA A 430 -8.33 -10.61 -21.50
C ALA A 430 -9.19 -9.58 -22.25
N GLY A 431 -10.40 -9.30 -21.77
CA GLY A 431 -11.26 -8.25 -22.34
C GLY A 431 -10.57 -6.88 -22.34
N THR A 432 -9.92 -6.49 -21.25
CA THR A 432 -9.19 -5.22 -21.20
C THR A 432 -7.99 -5.18 -22.14
N VAL A 433 -7.28 -6.30 -22.31
CA VAL A 433 -6.19 -6.38 -23.30
C VAL A 433 -6.71 -6.17 -24.72
N LEU A 434 -7.82 -6.81 -25.08
CA LEU A 434 -8.43 -6.66 -26.41
C LEU A 434 -8.96 -5.24 -26.65
N ALA A 435 -9.58 -4.63 -25.64
CA ALA A 435 -10.01 -3.24 -25.70
C ALA A 435 -8.84 -2.28 -25.98
N VAL A 436 -7.73 -2.43 -25.27
CA VAL A 436 -6.63 -1.44 -25.31
C VAL A 436 -5.69 -1.68 -26.49
N LEU A 437 -5.30 -2.94 -26.74
CA LEU A 437 -4.28 -3.26 -27.76
C LEU A 437 -4.89 -3.60 -29.12
N ALA A 438 -6.06 -4.25 -29.15
CA ALA A 438 -6.73 -4.62 -30.39
C ALA A 438 -7.86 -3.66 -30.79
N GLN A 439 -8.19 -2.67 -29.94
CA GLN A 439 -9.33 -1.76 -30.10
C GLN A 439 -10.67 -2.49 -30.28
N ASP A 440 -10.76 -3.73 -29.78
CA ASP A 440 -11.96 -4.57 -29.84
C ASP A 440 -12.82 -4.34 -28.59
N TRP A 441 -13.45 -3.16 -28.55
CA TRP A 441 -14.30 -2.72 -27.44
C TRP A 441 -15.53 -3.60 -27.26
N GLU A 442 -16.07 -4.15 -28.35
CA GLU A 442 -17.29 -4.96 -28.35
C GLU A 442 -17.06 -6.29 -27.64
N THR A 443 -16.02 -7.04 -28.03
CA THR A 443 -15.63 -8.28 -27.33
C THR A 443 -15.29 -8.01 -25.88
N ALA A 444 -14.59 -6.91 -25.60
CA ALA A 444 -14.21 -6.54 -24.24
C ALA A 444 -15.42 -6.25 -23.34
N ILE A 445 -16.40 -5.48 -23.82
CA ILE A 445 -17.62 -5.16 -23.07
C ILE A 445 -18.43 -6.43 -22.81
N ILE A 446 -18.58 -7.32 -23.80
CA ILE A 446 -19.27 -8.62 -23.62
C ILE A 446 -18.58 -9.45 -22.55
N ALA A 447 -17.25 -9.57 -22.60
CA ALA A 447 -16.48 -10.33 -21.61
C ALA A 447 -16.60 -9.72 -20.20
N LEU A 448 -16.54 -8.39 -20.09
CA LEU A 448 -16.66 -7.69 -18.81
C LEU A 448 -18.06 -7.78 -18.22
N ASP A 449 -19.12 -7.70 -19.03
CA ASP A 449 -20.50 -7.89 -18.58
C ASP A 449 -20.74 -9.33 -18.12
N ARG A 450 -20.16 -10.30 -18.83
CA ARG A 450 -20.16 -11.69 -18.39
C ARG A 450 -19.43 -11.85 -17.06
N ALA A 451 -18.25 -11.25 -16.91
CA ALA A 451 -17.48 -11.26 -15.66
C ALA A 451 -18.25 -10.64 -14.49
N LEU A 452 -18.91 -9.50 -14.69
CA LEU A 452 -19.76 -8.86 -13.68
C LEU A 452 -20.95 -9.74 -13.30
N SER A 453 -21.52 -10.46 -14.26
CA SER A 453 -22.60 -11.41 -13.99
C SER A 453 -22.13 -12.62 -13.15
N LEU A 454 -20.88 -13.05 -13.33
CA LEU A 454 -20.29 -14.19 -12.62
C LEU A 454 -19.72 -13.80 -11.25
N ASN A 455 -19.19 -12.57 -11.12
CA ASN A 455 -18.55 -12.07 -9.92
C ASN A 455 -18.91 -10.59 -9.70
N SER A 456 -20.06 -10.36 -9.06
CA SER A 456 -20.57 -9.01 -8.79
C SER A 456 -19.82 -8.28 -7.67
N ASN A 457 -18.96 -8.96 -6.91
CA ASN A 457 -18.22 -8.35 -5.80
C ASN A 457 -16.74 -8.09 -6.14
N SER A 458 -16.29 -8.37 -7.36
CA SER A 458 -14.89 -8.09 -7.73
C SER A 458 -14.69 -6.61 -8.08
N ALA A 459 -14.08 -5.87 -7.16
CA ALA A 459 -13.68 -4.48 -7.39
C ALA A 459 -12.80 -4.33 -8.65
N GLN A 460 -11.95 -5.32 -8.94
CA GLN A 460 -11.12 -5.35 -10.14
C GLN A 460 -11.97 -5.40 -11.41
N VAL A 461 -12.98 -6.27 -11.48
CA VAL A 461 -13.87 -6.39 -12.64
C VAL A 461 -14.64 -5.09 -12.86
N TRP A 462 -15.23 -4.52 -11.80
CA TRP A 462 -15.92 -3.22 -11.87
C TRP A 462 -15.00 -2.11 -12.36
N ARG A 463 -13.78 -2.02 -11.82
CA ARG A 463 -12.80 -1.01 -12.23
C ARG A 463 -12.41 -1.18 -13.70
N MET A 464 -12.14 -2.41 -14.15
CA MET A 464 -11.74 -2.68 -15.54
C MET A 464 -12.90 -2.42 -16.50
N SER A 465 -14.12 -2.80 -16.13
CA SER A 465 -15.34 -2.49 -16.89
C SER A 465 -15.53 -0.98 -17.03
N GLY A 466 -15.35 -0.24 -15.93
CA GLY A 466 -15.39 1.21 -15.94
C GLY A 466 -14.39 1.86 -16.91
N TRP A 467 -13.13 1.44 -16.85
CA TRP A 467 -12.08 1.94 -17.76
C TRP A 467 -12.34 1.63 -19.24
N VAL A 468 -12.80 0.42 -19.54
CA VAL A 468 -13.12 0.02 -20.92
C VAL A 468 -14.32 0.82 -21.44
N ARG A 469 -15.37 0.99 -20.63
CA ARG A 469 -16.56 1.77 -21.01
C ARG A 469 -16.26 3.25 -21.23
N VAL A 470 -15.49 3.88 -20.35
CA VAL A 470 -15.04 5.27 -20.52
C VAL A 470 -14.27 5.41 -21.83
N SER A 471 -13.30 4.53 -22.09
CA SER A 471 -12.51 4.56 -23.33
C SER A 471 -13.36 4.27 -24.59
N ALA A 472 -14.41 3.47 -24.47
CA ALA A 472 -15.38 3.20 -25.53
C ALA A 472 -16.44 4.29 -25.74
N GLY A 473 -16.48 5.33 -24.88
CA GLY A 473 -17.41 6.46 -24.95
C GLY A 473 -18.69 6.32 -24.10
N ASP A 474 -18.89 5.19 -23.41
CA ASP A 474 -20.00 4.99 -22.47
C ASP A 474 -19.65 5.57 -21.08
N LEU A 475 -19.59 6.91 -21.02
CA LEU A 475 -19.06 7.65 -19.88
C LEU A 475 -19.89 7.44 -18.60
N ARG A 476 -21.22 7.43 -18.73
CA ARG A 476 -22.15 7.31 -17.59
C ARG A 476 -21.98 5.96 -16.89
N THR A 477 -22.14 4.87 -17.63
CA THR A 477 -21.98 3.51 -17.09
C THR A 477 -20.55 3.29 -16.61
N GLY A 478 -19.56 3.83 -17.35
CA GLY A 478 -18.16 3.78 -16.96
C GLY A 478 -17.89 4.42 -15.60
N ALA A 479 -18.42 5.62 -15.36
CA ALA A 479 -18.30 6.32 -14.07
C ALA A 479 -19.02 5.56 -12.94
N GLU A 480 -20.24 5.07 -13.17
CA GLU A 480 -20.98 4.24 -12.22
C GLU A 480 -20.17 3.02 -11.78
N HIS A 481 -19.54 2.31 -12.74
CA HIS A 481 -18.72 1.14 -12.47
C HIS A 481 -17.45 1.47 -11.66
N LEU A 482 -16.78 2.59 -11.97
CA LEU A 482 -15.60 3.04 -11.22
C LEU A 482 -15.94 3.44 -9.78
N SER A 483 -17.05 4.13 -9.57
CA SER A 483 -17.55 4.45 -8.23
C SER A 483 -17.91 3.19 -7.43
N HIS A 484 -18.54 2.21 -8.08
CA HIS A 484 -18.84 0.94 -7.43
C HIS A 484 -17.57 0.17 -7.02
N ALA A 485 -16.53 0.19 -7.85
CA ALA A 485 -15.24 -0.40 -7.51
C ALA A 485 -14.59 0.22 -6.27
N ILE A 486 -14.71 1.54 -6.08
CA ILE A 486 -14.25 2.24 -4.88
C ILE A 486 -14.99 1.75 -3.63
N HIS A 487 -16.31 1.54 -3.74
CA HIS A 487 -17.09 1.02 -2.60
C HIS A 487 -16.71 -0.42 -2.22
N LEU A 488 -16.37 -1.27 -3.18
CA LEU A 488 -15.94 -2.66 -2.93
C LEU A 488 -14.51 -2.79 -2.38
N SER A 489 -13.67 -1.76 -2.57
CA SER A 489 -12.29 -1.74 -2.11
C SER A 489 -11.94 -0.36 -1.51
N PRO A 490 -12.54 0.01 -0.36
CA PRO A 490 -12.42 1.36 0.19
C PRO A 490 -11.02 1.67 0.75
N ARG A 491 -10.21 0.64 0.99
CA ARG A 491 -8.82 0.74 1.46
C ARG A 491 -7.81 0.26 0.41
N ASP A 492 -8.22 0.17 -0.85
CA ASP A 492 -7.33 -0.25 -1.92
C ASP A 492 -6.14 0.70 -2.04
N PRO A 493 -4.89 0.23 -1.92
CA PRO A 493 -3.72 1.04 -2.26
C PRO A 493 -3.77 1.54 -3.72
N ASP A 494 -4.50 0.83 -4.60
CA ASP A 494 -4.70 1.20 -6.01
C ASP A 494 -6.00 2.00 -6.27
N ILE A 495 -6.67 2.52 -5.24
CA ILE A 495 -7.90 3.33 -5.38
C ILE A 495 -7.73 4.48 -6.38
N THR A 496 -6.51 5.02 -6.47
CA THR A 496 -6.05 5.99 -7.46
C THR A 496 -6.46 5.63 -8.90
N ARG A 497 -6.41 4.35 -9.28
CA ARG A 497 -6.77 3.90 -10.64
C ARG A 497 -8.25 4.15 -10.93
N ALA A 498 -9.13 3.97 -9.95
CA ALA A 498 -10.55 4.26 -10.12
C ALA A 498 -10.81 5.77 -10.14
N LEU A 499 -10.17 6.53 -9.23
CA LEU A 499 -10.24 8.00 -9.19
C LEU A 499 -9.77 8.63 -10.50
N THR A 500 -8.68 8.13 -11.08
CA THR A 500 -8.16 8.62 -12.36
C THR A 500 -9.14 8.34 -13.51
N GLY A 501 -9.80 7.18 -13.49
CA GLY A 501 -10.84 6.84 -14.46
C GLY A 501 -12.05 7.77 -14.36
N LEU A 502 -12.48 8.12 -13.14
CA LEU A 502 -13.55 9.09 -12.90
C LEU A 502 -13.15 10.49 -13.40
N GLY A 503 -11.92 10.90 -13.16
CA GLY A 503 -11.37 12.14 -13.70
C GLY A 503 -11.41 12.17 -15.23
N LEU A 504 -10.99 11.07 -15.87
CA LEU A 504 -11.05 10.94 -17.33
C LEU A 504 -12.50 10.95 -17.85
N ALA A 505 -13.43 10.24 -17.20
CA ALA A 505 -14.83 10.20 -17.59
C ALA A 505 -15.46 11.61 -17.58
N ASN A 506 -15.24 12.38 -16.51
CA ASN A 506 -15.73 13.76 -16.41
C ASN A 506 -15.04 14.68 -17.44
N MET A 507 -13.75 14.50 -17.69
CA MET A 507 -13.04 15.27 -18.72
C MET A 507 -13.59 14.97 -20.13
N MET A 508 -13.94 13.72 -20.41
CA MET A 508 -14.61 13.32 -21.66
C MET A 508 -16.02 13.91 -21.77
N ALA A 509 -16.75 14.00 -20.66
CA ALA A 509 -18.07 14.63 -20.62
C ALA A 509 -18.01 16.17 -20.78
N GLY A 510 -16.85 16.78 -20.55
CA GLY A 510 -16.66 18.23 -20.55
C GLY A 510 -16.80 18.88 -19.17
N ASP A 511 -17.02 18.08 -18.13
CA ASP A 511 -17.14 18.52 -16.73
C ASP A 511 -15.75 18.69 -16.09
N TYR A 512 -15.01 19.70 -16.56
CA TYR A 512 -13.59 19.88 -16.21
C TYR A 512 -13.35 20.14 -14.71
N ASP A 513 -14.28 20.78 -13.99
CA ASP A 513 -14.13 21.00 -12.55
C ASP A 513 -14.22 19.69 -11.75
N GLU A 514 -15.14 18.77 -12.09
CA GLU A 514 -15.18 17.43 -11.48
C GLU A 514 -13.99 16.57 -11.93
N ALA A 515 -13.55 16.70 -13.19
CA ALA A 515 -12.32 16.07 -13.65
C ALA A 515 -11.10 16.48 -12.81
N LEU A 516 -10.99 17.77 -12.46
CA LEU A 516 -9.94 18.28 -11.58
C LEU A 516 -10.03 17.76 -10.16
N LYS A 517 -11.24 17.65 -9.60
CA LYS A 517 -11.45 17.11 -8.26
C LYS A 517 -10.93 15.67 -8.17
N PHE A 518 -11.40 14.78 -9.04
CA PHE A 518 -10.95 13.39 -9.04
C PHE A 518 -9.48 13.23 -9.44
N GLY A 519 -9.00 14.02 -10.40
CA GLY A 519 -7.58 14.03 -10.79
C GLY A 519 -6.66 14.47 -9.65
N ARG A 520 -7.05 15.51 -8.88
CA ARG A 520 -6.28 15.97 -7.71
C ARG A 520 -6.32 14.96 -6.56
N GLN A 521 -7.47 14.32 -6.30
CA GLN A 521 -7.55 13.22 -5.33
C GLN A 521 -6.61 12.07 -5.72
N ALA A 522 -6.60 11.66 -6.99
CA ALA A 522 -5.68 10.65 -7.47
C ALA A 522 -4.20 11.07 -7.28
N LEU A 523 -3.85 12.34 -7.51
CA LEU A 523 -2.49 12.84 -7.28
C LEU A 523 -2.11 13.00 -5.80
N GLN A 524 -3.10 13.17 -4.91
CA GLN A 524 -2.86 13.17 -3.46
C GLN A 524 -2.48 11.77 -2.98
N GLU A 525 -3.19 10.75 -3.45
CA GLU A 525 -2.91 9.34 -3.11
C GLU A 525 -1.66 8.81 -3.82
N MET A 526 -1.47 9.14 -5.10
CA MET A 526 -0.30 8.73 -5.89
C MET A 526 0.28 9.92 -6.69
N PRO A 527 1.23 10.68 -6.13
CA PRO A 527 1.83 11.85 -6.77
C PRO A 527 2.52 11.58 -8.11
N ARG A 528 2.92 10.33 -8.38
CA ARG A 528 3.57 9.91 -9.63
C ARG A 528 2.59 9.37 -10.69
N ASN A 529 1.28 9.47 -10.50
CA ASN A 529 0.32 8.99 -11.49
C ASN A 529 0.31 9.88 -12.76
N VAL A 530 0.89 9.35 -13.84
CA VAL A 530 1.04 10.04 -15.13
C VAL A 530 -0.30 10.40 -15.77
N ILE A 531 -1.30 9.51 -15.72
CA ILE A 531 -2.60 9.76 -16.35
C ILE A 531 -3.36 10.84 -15.57
N ALA A 532 -3.32 10.82 -14.23
CA ALA A 532 -3.95 11.85 -13.41
C ALA A 532 -3.32 13.24 -13.65
N HIS A 533 -1.99 13.32 -13.80
CA HIS A 533 -1.30 14.55 -14.20
C HIS A 533 -1.81 15.08 -15.55
N ARG A 534 -1.99 14.21 -16.54
CA ARG A 534 -2.52 14.60 -17.86
C ARG A 534 -3.97 15.10 -17.78
N VAL A 535 -4.82 14.42 -17.01
CA VAL A 535 -6.21 14.86 -16.77
C VAL A 535 -6.23 16.25 -16.13
N VAL A 536 -5.40 16.48 -15.10
CA VAL A 536 -5.34 17.78 -14.40
C VAL A 536 -4.79 18.87 -15.32
N ALA A 537 -3.69 18.62 -16.03
CA ALA A 537 -3.07 19.61 -16.92
C ALA A 537 -4.00 20.01 -18.07
N ALA A 538 -4.60 19.02 -18.75
CA ALA A 538 -5.52 19.28 -19.86
C ALA A 538 -6.80 19.99 -19.39
N SER A 539 -7.39 19.57 -18.26
CA SER A 539 -8.61 20.19 -17.72
C SER A 539 -8.37 21.65 -17.28
N LEU A 540 -7.22 21.96 -16.66
CA LEU A 540 -6.86 23.34 -16.32
C LEU A 540 -6.71 24.22 -17.56
N ALA A 541 -6.08 23.71 -18.61
CA ALA A 541 -5.93 24.44 -19.87
C ALA A 541 -7.29 24.71 -20.53
N LEU A 542 -8.15 23.70 -20.60
CA LEU A 542 -9.50 23.80 -21.19
C LEU A 542 -10.44 24.73 -20.39
N LEU A 543 -10.19 24.93 -19.10
CA LEU A 543 -10.86 25.94 -18.27
C LEU A 543 -10.25 27.35 -18.38
N GLY A 544 -9.20 27.55 -19.20
CA GLY A 544 -8.49 28.81 -19.33
C GLY A 544 -7.57 29.16 -18.15
N ARG A 545 -7.31 28.23 -17.23
CA ARG A 545 -6.42 28.43 -16.07
C ARG A 545 -4.96 28.16 -16.45
N THR A 546 -4.44 28.95 -17.39
CA THR A 546 -3.17 28.70 -18.09
C THR A 546 -1.95 28.55 -17.17
N GLU A 547 -1.80 29.40 -16.15
CA GLU A 547 -0.64 29.32 -15.25
C GLU A 547 -0.64 28.06 -14.39
N GLU A 548 -1.82 27.65 -13.90
CA GLU A 548 -1.99 26.39 -13.19
C GLU A 548 -1.73 25.20 -14.12
N ALA A 549 -2.22 25.25 -15.36
CA ALA A 549 -2.01 24.21 -16.36
C ALA A 549 -0.51 24.00 -16.66
N ARG A 550 0.25 25.08 -16.85
CA ARG A 550 1.72 25.01 -17.04
C ARG A 550 2.44 24.44 -15.83
N LYS A 551 1.98 24.76 -14.61
CA LYS A 551 2.53 24.17 -13.37
C LYS A 551 2.26 22.66 -13.31
N ALA A 552 1.04 22.23 -13.63
CA ALA A 552 0.68 20.82 -13.71
C ALA A 552 1.47 20.09 -14.80
N MET A 553 1.70 20.72 -15.95
CA MET A 553 2.51 20.16 -17.04
C MET A 553 3.98 19.97 -16.62
N ARG A 554 4.58 20.93 -15.90
CA ARG A 554 5.93 20.75 -15.34
C ARG A 554 5.99 19.57 -14.36
N ALA A 555 4.95 19.37 -13.56
CA ALA A 555 4.86 18.20 -12.67
C ALA A 555 4.73 16.89 -13.45
N LEU A 556 3.94 16.86 -14.52
CA LEU A 556 3.85 15.71 -15.45
C LEU A 556 5.24 15.36 -16.01
N LEU A 557 5.95 16.35 -16.56
CA LEU A 557 7.26 16.15 -17.20
C LEU A 557 8.35 15.76 -16.19
N ALA A 558 8.24 16.16 -14.92
CA ALA A 558 9.15 15.70 -13.87
C ALA A 558 8.99 14.19 -13.57
N VAL A 559 7.77 13.64 -13.73
CA VAL A 559 7.48 12.23 -13.48
C VAL A 559 7.63 11.37 -14.73
N ALA A 560 7.30 11.93 -15.91
CA ALA A 560 7.36 11.26 -17.21
C ALA A 560 8.03 12.17 -18.26
N PRO A 561 9.38 12.31 -18.22
CA PRO A 561 10.13 13.23 -19.08
C PRO A 561 9.96 12.99 -20.59
N ASN A 562 9.64 11.75 -20.97
CA ASN A 562 9.47 11.34 -22.36
C ASN A 562 8.03 11.57 -22.89
N SER A 563 7.18 12.30 -22.15
CA SER A 563 5.82 12.60 -22.62
C SER A 563 5.85 13.67 -23.71
N THR A 564 5.42 13.31 -24.92
CA THR A 564 5.36 14.21 -26.09
C THR A 564 4.02 14.11 -26.82
N MET A 565 3.67 15.11 -27.63
CA MET A 565 2.47 15.08 -28.47
C MET A 565 2.51 13.91 -29.46
N SER A 566 3.68 13.63 -30.05
CA SER A 566 3.89 12.47 -30.92
C SER A 566 3.58 11.14 -30.22
N TYR A 567 4.06 10.95 -28.99
CA TYR A 567 3.72 9.78 -28.19
C TYR A 567 2.21 9.71 -27.90
N MET A 568 1.58 10.81 -27.51
CA MET A 568 0.15 10.83 -27.20
C MET A 568 -0.71 10.48 -28.42
N ARG A 569 -0.41 11.03 -29.61
CA ARG A 569 -1.15 10.72 -30.84
C ARG A 569 -1.08 9.24 -31.22
N LYS A 570 0.03 8.58 -30.91
CA LYS A 570 0.26 7.17 -31.29
C LYS A 570 -0.41 6.17 -30.34
N TYR A 571 -0.54 6.51 -29.05
CA TYR A 571 -0.85 5.54 -28.01
C TYR A 571 -2.13 5.86 -27.19
N ILE A 572 -2.89 6.90 -27.52
CA ILE A 572 -4.19 7.14 -26.88
C ILE A 572 -5.22 6.09 -27.36
N PRO A 573 -5.81 5.28 -26.45
CA PRO A 573 -6.75 4.22 -26.82
C PRO A 573 -8.21 4.68 -26.64
N TYR A 574 -8.57 5.89 -27.05
CA TYR A 574 -9.95 6.39 -26.88
C TYR A 574 -10.71 6.30 -28.20
N ARG A 575 -11.94 5.77 -28.16
CA ARG A 575 -12.79 5.58 -29.34
C ARG A 575 -13.28 6.90 -29.95
N ASP A 576 -13.54 7.89 -29.11
CA ASP A 576 -14.08 9.19 -29.53
C ASP A 576 -12.97 10.11 -30.08
N ALA A 577 -12.94 10.28 -31.40
CA ALA A 577 -11.97 11.11 -32.10
C ALA A 577 -12.11 12.62 -31.78
N GLU A 578 -13.33 13.11 -31.53
CA GLU A 578 -13.56 14.51 -31.17
C GLU A 578 -12.98 14.81 -29.78
N PHE A 579 -13.21 13.88 -28.84
CA PHE A 579 -12.56 13.97 -27.53
C PHE A 579 -11.03 13.92 -27.64
N VAL A 580 -10.47 13.03 -28.46
CA VAL A 580 -9.01 12.94 -28.64
C VAL A 580 -8.43 14.27 -29.11
N GLU A 581 -9.03 14.92 -30.10
CA GLU A 581 -8.56 16.23 -30.58
C GLU A 581 -8.68 17.31 -29.51
N ARG A 582 -9.80 17.34 -28.76
CA ARG A 582 -9.98 18.28 -27.64
C ARG A 582 -8.97 18.05 -26.51
N TYR A 583 -8.68 16.80 -26.21
CA TYR A 583 -7.71 16.41 -25.18
C TYR A 583 -6.28 16.77 -25.59
N LEU A 584 -5.89 16.47 -26.83
CA LEU A 584 -4.60 16.87 -27.40
C LEU A 584 -4.45 18.40 -27.44
N ARG A 585 -5.51 19.14 -27.75
CA ARG A 585 -5.52 20.60 -27.66
C ARG A 585 -5.22 21.07 -26.23
N GLY A 586 -5.94 20.54 -25.23
CA GLY A 586 -5.72 20.88 -23.83
C GLY A 586 -4.29 20.59 -23.35
N LEU A 587 -3.71 19.45 -23.76
CA LEU A 587 -2.32 19.11 -23.44
C LEU A 587 -1.32 20.08 -24.11
N ARG A 588 -1.55 20.45 -25.36
CA ARG A 588 -0.72 21.44 -26.07
C ARG A 588 -0.79 22.82 -25.39
N GLU A 589 -1.99 23.27 -25.04
CA GLU A 589 -2.20 24.55 -24.35
C GLU A 589 -1.57 24.56 -22.93
N ALA A 590 -1.54 23.41 -22.26
CA ALA A 590 -0.83 23.23 -21.00
C ALA A 590 0.71 23.24 -21.14
N GLY A 591 1.22 23.09 -22.37
CA GLY A 591 2.66 23.14 -22.69
C GLY A 591 3.34 21.78 -22.87
N LEU A 592 2.61 20.74 -23.31
CA LEU A 592 3.23 19.46 -23.65
C LEU A 592 4.19 19.63 -24.84
N PRO A 593 5.44 19.13 -24.79
CA PRO A 593 6.37 19.17 -25.91
C PRO A 593 5.85 18.37 -27.11
N GLU A 594 6.24 18.76 -28.33
CA GLU A 594 5.84 18.08 -29.57
C GLU A 594 6.38 16.64 -29.68
#